data_AF-A0A962TR07-F1
#
_entry.id   AF-A0A962TR07-F1
#
_cell.length_a   1.000
_cell.length_b   1.000
_cell.length_c   1.000
_cell.angle_alpha   90.00
_cell.angle_beta   90.00
_cell.angle_gamma   90.00
#
_symmetry.space_group_name_H-M   'P 1'
#
loop_
_entity.id
_entity.type
_entity.pdbx_description
1 polymer ?
#
loop_
_entity_poly.entity_id
_entity_poly.type
_entity_poly.pdbx_seq_one_letter_code
_entity_poly.pdbx_strand_id
1 'polypeptide(L)' 'MYVNLALSTHPVSLGHPMADYRAADYLRQEIAFFETRLHEMGESGDCAYEHALSRAYETLLCERRQQLAQLQA' A
#
# COMPACT_ATOMS: atom_id res chain seq x y z
N MET A 1 -14.44 -7.85 -25.79
CA MET A 1 -14.19 -8.83 -24.71
C MET A 1 -13.18 -8.20 -23.77
N TYR A 2 -13.64 -7.45 -22.76
CA TYR A 2 -12.75 -6.82 -21.77
C TYR A 2 -12.79 -7.66 -20.50
N VAL A 3 -11.62 -8.19 -20.14
CA VAL A 3 -11.43 -9.03 -18.95
C VAL A 3 -11.42 -8.11 -17.73
N ASN A 4 -12.45 -8.24 -16.90
CA ASN A 4 -12.55 -7.58 -15.61
C ASN A 4 -11.69 -8.38 -14.61
N LEU A 5 -10.42 -8.00 -14.41
CA LEU A 5 -9.64 -8.52 -13.28
C LEU A 5 -10.01 -7.76 -12.01
N ALA A 6 -11.17 -8.09 -11.45
CA ALA A 6 -11.51 -7.74 -10.08
C ALA A 6 -10.80 -8.71 -9.12
N LEU A 7 -9.49 -8.53 -8.94
CA LEU A 7 -8.76 -9.13 -7.81
C LEU A 7 -8.91 -8.19 -6.61
N SER A 8 -10.10 -8.22 -6.01
CA SER A 8 -10.26 -7.75 -4.63
C SER A 8 -10.71 -8.93 -3.78
N THR A 9 -9.74 -9.75 -3.38
CA THR A 9 -9.91 -10.65 -2.24
C THR A 9 -9.97 -9.77 -0.99
N HIS A 10 -11.15 -9.24 -0.69
CA HIS A 10 -11.45 -8.80 0.67
C HIS A 10 -11.86 -10.06 1.43
N PRO A 11 -10.98 -10.73 2.20
CA PRO A 11 -11.51 -11.51 3.30
C PRO A 11 -12.20 -10.50 4.21
N VAL A 12 -13.52 -10.61 4.30
CA VAL A 12 -14.28 -9.98 5.37
C VAL A 12 -13.76 -10.64 6.65
N SER A 13 -12.73 -10.03 7.25
CA SER A 13 -12.17 -10.46 8.54
C SER A 13 -13.23 -10.14 9.58
N LEU A 14 -13.95 -11.17 9.99
CA LEU A 14 -14.90 -11.11 11.09
C LEU A 14 -14.09 -11.02 12.40
N GLY A 15 -13.55 -9.83 12.68
CA GLY A 15 -12.97 -9.39 13.96
C GLY A 15 -12.11 -10.42 14.68
N HIS A 16 -11.20 -11.11 13.99
CA HIS A 16 -10.25 -12.00 14.63
C HIS A 16 -9.02 -11.16 15.03
N PRO A 17 -8.84 -10.82 16.33
CA PRO A 17 -7.82 -9.87 16.74
C PRO A 17 -6.41 -10.31 16.29
N MET A 18 -6.08 -11.60 16.31
CA MET A 18 -4.80 -12.10 15.79
C MET A 18 -4.64 -11.95 14.27
N ALA A 19 -5.72 -12.09 13.49
CA ALA A 19 -5.68 -11.86 12.05
C ALA A 19 -5.51 -10.37 11.75
N ASP A 20 -6.17 -9.51 12.53
CA ASP A 20 -6.08 -8.05 12.40
C ASP A 20 -4.71 -7.53 12.84
N TYR A 21 -4.11 -8.08 13.90
CA TYR A 21 -2.71 -7.79 14.29
C TYR A 21 -1.73 -8.17 13.18
N ARG A 22 -1.87 -9.39 12.61
CA ARG A 22 -1.02 -9.85 11.51
C ARG A 22 -1.20 -8.99 10.26
N ALA A 23 -2.45 -8.60 9.95
CA ALA A 23 -2.75 -7.69 8.85
C ALA A 23 -2.12 -6.31 9.07
N ALA A 24 -2.20 -5.77 10.29
CA ALA A 24 -1.57 -4.50 10.64
C ALA A 24 -0.03 -4.55 10.50
N ASP A 25 0.61 -5.65 10.89
CA ASP A 25 2.05 -5.82 10.72
C ASP A 25 2.47 -5.92 9.26
N TYR A 26 1.69 -6.61 8.42
CA TYR A 26 1.92 -6.60 6.97
C TYR A 26 1.78 -5.20 6.36
N LEU A 27 0.74 -4.46 6.75
CA LEU A 27 0.56 -3.07 6.28
C LEU A 27 1.72 -2.17 6.70
N ARG A 28 2.23 -2.32 7.93
CA ARG A 28 3.42 -1.57 8.40
C ARG A 28 4.65 -1.90 7.57
N GLN A 29 4.87 -3.16 7.21
CA GLN A 29 5.98 -3.56 6.36
C GLN A 29 5.85 -2.99 4.94
N GLU A 30 4.65 -3.02 4.34
CA GLU A 30 4.40 -2.41 3.04
C GLU A 30 4.61 -0.88 3.07
N ILE A 31 4.12 -0.20 4.12
CA ILE A 31 4.33 1.24 4.32
C ILE A 31 5.83 1.56 4.38
N ALA A 32 6.58 0.86 5.22
CA ALA A 32 8.03 1.07 5.35
C ALA A 32 8.79 0.83 4.04
N PHE A 33 8.35 -0.17 3.25
CA PHE A 33 8.90 -0.43 1.92
C PHE A 33 8.68 0.76 0.97
N PHE A 34 7.45 1.26 0.85
CA PHE A 34 7.14 2.39 -0.03
C PHE A 34 7.83 3.68 0.41
N GLU A 35 7.88 3.96 1.70
CA GLU A 35 8.60 5.11 2.25
C GLU A 35 10.10 5.06 1.93
N THR A 36 10.71 3.89 2.09
CA THR A 36 12.13 3.68 1.71
C THR A 36 12.34 3.90 0.22
N ARG A 37 11.48 3.33 -0.63
CA ARG A 37 11.60 3.49 -2.09
C ARG A 37 11.44 4.93 -2.55
N LEU A 38 10.47 5.65 -2.00
CA LEU A 38 10.27 7.06 -2.31
C LEU A 38 11.45 7.91 -1.83
N HIS A 39 12.03 7.58 -0.66
CA HIS A 39 13.22 8.25 -0.18
C HIS A 39 14.45 8.00 -1.08
N GLU A 40 14.65 6.76 -1.53
CA GLU A 40 15.74 6.38 -2.44
C GLU A 40 15.64 7.06 -3.81
N MET A 41 14.43 7.27 -4.31
CA MET A 41 14.19 7.94 -5.60
C MET A 41 14.49 9.44 -5.58
N GLY A 42 14.46 10.06 -4.39
CA GLY A 42 14.67 11.50 -4.22
C GLY A 42 13.60 12.37 -4.87
N GLU A 43 13.66 13.69 -4.64
CA GLU A 43 12.75 14.66 -5.29
C GLU A 43 13.05 14.87 -6.80
N SER A 44 14.16 14.31 -7.29
CA SER A 44 14.77 14.63 -8.58
C SER A 44 14.96 13.40 -9.46
N GLY A 45 14.01 12.46 -9.46
CA GLY A 45 14.00 11.40 -10.47
C GLY A 45 14.02 12.01 -11.87
N ASP A 46 15.19 12.02 -12.51
CA ASP A 46 15.47 12.82 -13.72
C ASP A 46 14.75 12.28 -14.97
N CYS A 47 14.04 11.15 -14.86
CA CYS A 47 13.31 10.56 -15.97
C CYS A 47 11.80 10.34 -15.69
N ALA A 48 11.01 10.38 -16.76
CA ALA A 48 9.55 10.20 -16.70
C ALA A 48 9.12 8.88 -16.05
N TYR A 49 9.95 7.85 -16.12
CA TYR A 49 9.72 6.56 -15.45
C TYR A 49 9.75 6.71 -13.92
N GLU A 50 10.77 7.37 -13.37
CA GLU A 50 10.91 7.57 -11.93
C GLU A 50 9.79 8.45 -11.37
N HIS A 51 9.38 9.49 -12.12
CA HIS A 51 8.20 10.27 -11.75
C HIS A 51 6.91 9.44 -11.74
N ALA A 52 6.66 8.64 -12.77
CA ALA A 52 5.48 7.79 -12.82
C ALA A 52 5.47 6.77 -11.67
N LEU A 53 6.63 6.19 -11.37
CA LEU A 53 6.80 5.20 -10.32
C LEU A 53 6.65 5.81 -8.92
N SER A 54 7.21 7.01 -8.70
CA SER A 54 7.04 7.77 -7.45
C SER A 54 5.56 8.05 -7.19
N ARG A 55 4.82 8.55 -8.19
CA ARG A 55 3.36 8.80 -8.05
C ARG A 55 2.57 7.52 -7.75
N ALA A 56 2.96 6.40 -8.35
CA ALA A 56 2.34 5.12 -8.05
C ALA A 56 2.59 4.69 -6.59
N TYR A 57 3.83 4.81 -6.11
CA TYR A 57 4.17 4.50 -4.72
C TYR A 57 3.52 5.44 -3.71
N GLU A 58 3.41 6.73 -4.00
CA GLU A 58 2.66 7.68 -3.17
C GLU A 58 1.18 7.28 -3.03
N THR A 59 0.57 6.85 -4.13
CA THR A 59 -0.84 6.41 -4.16
C THR A 59 -1.02 5.16 -3.30
N LEU A 60 -0.18 4.15 -3.51
CA LEU A 60 -0.21 2.90 -2.73
C LEU A 60 0.08 3.17 -1.24
N LEU A 61 1.03 4.04 -0.92
CA LEU A 61 1.34 4.43 0.45
C LEU A 61 0.14 5.07 1.15
N CYS A 62 -0.60 5.94 0.46
CA CYS A 62 -1.82 6.54 0.98
C CYS A 62 -2.89 5.47 1.30
N GLU A 63 -3.13 4.55 0.36
CA GLU A 63 -4.10 3.46 0.52
C GLU A 63 -3.76 2.55 1.70
N ARG A 64 -2.48 2.16 1.85
CA ARG A 64 -2.03 1.31 2.97
C ARG A 64 -2.17 2.00 4.32
N ARG A 65 -1.88 3.31 4.39
CA ARG A 65 -2.09 4.11 5.61
C ARG A 65 -3.58 4.20 5.97
N GLN A 66 -4.46 4.34 4.98
CA GLN A 66 -5.92 4.33 5.21
C GLN A 66 -6.40 2.97 5.70
N GLN A 67 -5.92 1.87 5.12
CA GLN A 67 -6.23 0.51 5.57
C GLN A 67 -5.75 0.26 7.01
N LEU A 68 -4.55 0.72 7.35
CA LEU A 68 -4.02 0.59 8.70
C LEU A 68 -4.87 1.38 9.70
N ALA A 69 -5.26 2.61 9.35
CA ALA A 69 -6.14 3.42 10.19
C ALA A 69 -7.52 2.76 10.40
N GLN A 70 -8.08 2.09 9.38
CA GLN A 70 -9.34 1.35 9.50
C GLN A 70 -9.25 0.14 10.43
N LEU A 71 -8.09 -0.54 10.50
CA LEU A 71 -7.88 -1.65 11.45
C LEU A 71 -7.63 -1.17 12.89
N GLN A 72 -7.26 0.10 13.08
CA GLN A 72 -6.98 0.70 14.38
C GLN A 72 -8.17 1.49 14.97
N ALA A 73 -9.23 1.70 14.19
CA ALA A 73 -10.45 2.43 14.58
C ALA A 73 -11.46 1.51 15.28
#